data_AF-Q91UQ7-F1
#
_entry.id   AF-Q91UQ7-F1
#
_cell.length_a   1.000
_cell.length_b   1.000
_cell.length_c   1.000
_cell.angle_alpha   90.00
_cell.angle_beta   90.00
_cell.angle_gamma   90.00
#
_symmetry.space_group_name_H-M   'P 1'
#
loop_
_entity.id
_entity.type
_entity.pdbx_description
1 polymer ?
#
loop_
_entity_poly.entity_id
_entity_poly.type
_entity_poly.pdbx_seq_one_letter_code
_entity_poly.pdbx_strand_id
1 'polypeptide(L)'
;MSAPMDMQDPRDPLFKGCTRPAMVFGVPLVPLAVVSGVVILIAVWTTVFLALALFPIVLTMRLIAKSDDQQFRLLGLKLLFRGVNYNHNGRFWKASAYSPIPFKKRK
;
A
#
# COMPACT_ATOMS: atom_id res chain seq x y z
N MET A 1 20.79 20.57 -30.05
CA MET A 1 19.79 20.67 -28.97
C MET A 1 19.18 19.29 -28.75
N SER A 2 19.74 18.51 -27.81
CA SER A 2 19.15 17.25 -27.35
C SER A 2 17.86 17.55 -26.61
N ALA A 3 16.77 16.88 -26.99
CA ALA A 3 15.48 16.99 -26.30
C ALA A 3 15.65 16.69 -24.79
N PRO A 4 14.88 17.31 -23.89
CA PRO A 4 14.87 16.93 -22.49
C PRO A 4 14.54 15.43 -22.41
N MET A 5 15.40 14.66 -21.75
CA MET A 5 15.18 13.23 -21.48
C MET A 5 13.87 13.10 -20.71
N ASP A 6 12.83 12.60 -21.39
CA ASP A 6 11.56 12.26 -20.76
C ASP A 6 11.85 11.17 -19.73
N MET A 7 11.73 11.48 -18.43
CA MET A 7 12.06 10.57 -17.33
C MET A 7 11.22 9.27 -17.34
N GLN A 8 10.18 9.20 -18.18
CA GLN A 8 9.36 8.02 -18.43
C GLN A 8 9.31 7.70 -19.94
N ASP A 9 10.45 7.37 -20.56
CA ASP A 9 10.43 6.66 -21.85
C ASP A 9 9.96 5.20 -21.61
N PRO A 10 8.85 4.73 -22.20
CA PRO A 10 8.40 3.33 -22.10
C PRO A 10 9.42 2.30 -22.61
N ARG A 11 10.45 2.77 -23.33
CA ARG A 11 11.55 1.94 -23.84
C ARG A 11 12.50 1.48 -22.74
N ASP A 12 12.52 2.15 -21.59
CA ASP A 12 13.34 1.73 -20.45
C ASP A 12 12.64 0.59 -19.70
N PRO A 13 13.25 -0.60 -19.60
CA PRO A 13 12.66 -1.72 -18.89
C PRO A 13 12.54 -1.40 -17.39
N LEU A 14 11.31 -1.31 -16.90
CA LEU A 14 11.04 -1.07 -15.49
C LEU A 14 11.31 -2.34 -14.66
N PHE A 15 12.39 -2.35 -13.89
CA PHE A 15 12.76 -3.48 -13.02
C PHE A 15 11.88 -3.56 -11.76
N LYS A 16 10.65 -4.07 -11.88
CA LYS A 16 9.69 -4.22 -10.77
C LYS A 16 10.23 -5.08 -9.60
N GLY A 17 11.17 -5.99 -9.87
CA GLY A 17 11.77 -6.85 -8.86
C GLY A 17 12.55 -6.08 -7.79
N CYS A 18 13.20 -4.97 -8.17
CA CYS A 18 14.01 -4.14 -7.25
C CYS A 18 13.17 -3.34 -6.25
N THR A 19 11.86 -3.22 -6.48
CA THR A 19 10.93 -2.46 -5.61
C THR A 19 9.91 -3.35 -4.88
N ARG A 20 10.04 -4.67 -5.02
CA ARG A 20 9.13 -5.63 -4.38
C ARG A 20 9.31 -5.54 -2.85
N PRO A 21 8.21 -5.39 -2.10
CA PRO A 21 8.32 -5.39 -0.65
C PRO A 21 8.70 -6.79 -0.16
N ALA A 22 9.40 -6.87 0.97
CA ALA A 22 9.67 -8.15 1.61
C ALA A 22 8.34 -8.86 1.95
N MET A 23 8.16 -10.09 1.49
CA MET A 23 6.94 -10.87 1.68
C MET A 23 7.22 -12.23 2.31
N VAL A 24 6.36 -12.63 3.24
CA VAL A 24 6.41 -13.93 3.92
C VAL A 24 5.06 -14.61 3.69
N PHE A 25 5.07 -15.86 3.19
CA PHE A 25 3.86 -16.60 2.80
C PHE A 25 2.91 -15.86 1.81
N GLY A 26 3.45 -14.92 1.04
CA GLY A 26 2.66 -14.09 0.11
C GLY A 26 1.98 -12.88 0.75
N VAL A 27 2.33 -12.53 2.00
CA VAL A 27 1.87 -11.32 2.69
C VAL A 27 3.06 -10.38 2.93
N PRO A 28 2.94 -9.06 2.71
CA PRO A 28 4.03 -8.13 2.97
C PRO A 28 4.38 -8.07 4.47
N LEU A 29 5.68 -8.08 4.77
CA LEU A 29 6.22 -8.21 6.12
C LEU A 29 5.76 -7.08 7.05
N VAL A 30 5.74 -5.84 6.55
CA VAL A 30 5.34 -4.67 7.35
C VAL A 30 3.86 -4.75 7.76
N PRO A 31 2.89 -4.92 6.83
CA PRO A 31 1.50 -5.18 7.20
C PRO A 31 1.31 -6.36 8.15
N LEU A 32 2.01 -7.46 7.91
CA LEU A 32 1.93 -8.66 8.75
C LEU A 32 2.35 -8.35 10.18
N ALA A 33 3.52 -7.73 10.38
CA ALA A 33 4.05 -7.41 11.69
C ALA A 33 3.18 -6.41 12.47
N VAL A 34 2.68 -5.37 11.79
CA VAL A 34 1.82 -4.36 12.41
C VAL A 34 0.51 -4.99 12.88
N VAL A 35 -0.16 -5.74 12.01
CA VAL A 35 -1.46 -6.33 12.35
C VAL A 35 -1.31 -7.46 13.37
N SER A 36 -0.28 -8.30 13.25
CA SER A 36 -0.02 -9.33 14.26
C SER A 36 0.30 -8.70 15.61
N GLY A 37 1.12 -7.65 15.65
CA GLY A 37 1.47 -6.94 16.88
C GLY A 37 0.24 -6.34 17.58
N VAL A 38 -0.63 -5.66 16.83
CA VAL A 38 -1.86 -5.07 17.37
C VAL A 38 -2.81 -6.14 17.91
N VAL A 39 -3.04 -7.21 17.15
CA VAL A 39 -3.95 -8.29 17.58
C VAL A 39 -3.41 -9.02 18.80
N ILE A 40 -2.10 -9.32 18.85
CA ILE A 40 -1.47 -9.96 20.01
C ILE A 40 -1.56 -9.04 21.23
N LEU A 41 -1.28 -7.74 21.07
CA LEU A 41 -1.36 -6.78 22.18
C LEU A 41 -2.78 -6.73 22.78
N ILE A 42 -3.81 -6.69 21.93
CA ILE A 42 -5.20 -6.72 22.36
C ILE A 42 -5.54 -8.06 23.03
N ALA A 43 -5.08 -9.18 22.47
CA ALA A 43 -5.32 -10.51 23.02
C ALA A 43 -4.71 -10.66 24.44
N VAL A 44 -3.51 -10.13 24.66
CA VAL A 44 -2.86 -10.13 25.98
C VAL A 44 -3.67 -9.32 27.01
N TRP A 45 -4.25 -8.20 26.60
CA TRP A 45 -5.03 -7.33 27.48
C TRP A 45 -6.46 -7.82 27.74
N THR A 46 -7.00 -8.68 26.86
CA THR A 46 -8.40 -9.10 26.92
C THR A 46 -8.52 -10.61 27.13
N THR A 47 -8.28 -11.40 26.08
CA THR A 47 -8.34 -12.85 26.10
C THR A 47 -7.35 -13.43 25.09
N VAL A 48 -6.61 -14.47 25.47
CA VAL A 48 -5.64 -15.12 24.58
C VAL A 48 -6.32 -15.76 23.36
N PHE A 49 -7.59 -16.15 23.47
CA PHE A 49 -8.39 -16.70 22.37
C PHE A 49 -8.53 -15.75 21.18
N LEU A 50 -8.42 -14.44 21.39
CA LEU A 50 -8.44 -13.44 20.31
C LEU A 50 -7.26 -13.62 19.35
N ALA A 51 -6.16 -14.24 19.77
CA ALA A 51 -5.04 -14.57 18.89
C ALA A 51 -5.43 -15.55 17.76
N LEU A 52 -6.47 -16.38 17.95
CA LEU A 52 -6.98 -17.26 16.88
C LEU A 52 -7.54 -16.47 15.69
N ALA A 53 -7.97 -15.22 15.89
CA ALA A 53 -8.41 -14.33 14.82
C ALA A 53 -7.28 -13.96 13.85
N LEU A 54 -6.00 -14.17 14.22
CA LEU A 54 -4.88 -13.95 13.30
C LEU A 54 -4.97 -14.82 12.04
N PHE A 55 -5.47 -16.05 12.16
CA PHE A 55 -5.55 -16.97 11.02
C PHE A 55 -6.43 -16.43 9.88
N PRO A 56 -7.72 -16.09 10.10
CA PRO A 56 -8.54 -15.49 9.04
C PRO A 56 -7.99 -14.13 8.58
N ILE A 57 -7.42 -13.32 9.48
CA ILE A 57 -6.84 -12.02 9.11
C ILE A 57 -5.68 -12.21 8.10
N VAL A 58 -4.73 -13.11 8.38
CA VAL A 58 -3.59 -13.36 7.49
C VAL A 58 -4.06 -13.93 6.14
N LEU A 59 -5.09 -14.78 6.13
CA LEU A 59 -5.69 -15.27 4.88
C LEU A 59 -6.27 -14.14 4.04
N THR A 60 -7.03 -13.22 4.64
CA THR A 60 -7.56 -12.06 3.91
C THR A 60 -6.44 -11.16 3.38
N MET A 61 -5.38 -10.95 4.18
CA MET A 61 -4.22 -10.19 3.72
C MET A 61 -3.53 -10.84 2.52
N ARG A 62 -3.42 -12.17 2.52
CA ARG A 62 -2.86 -12.94 1.40
C ARG A 62 -3.70 -12.81 0.14
N LEU A 63 -5.03 -12.82 0.26
CA LEU A 63 -5.94 -12.63 -0.88
C LEU A 63 -5.79 -11.23 -1.49
N ILE A 64 -5.63 -10.20 -0.64
CA ILE A 64 -5.39 -8.83 -1.09
C ILE A 64 -4.02 -8.71 -1.79
N ALA A 65 -2.96 -9.25 -1.18
CA ALA A 65 -1.60 -9.22 -1.74
C ALA A 65 -1.47 -9.99 -3.06
N LYS A 66 -2.28 -11.05 -3.27
CA LYS A 66 -2.26 -11.85 -4.51
C LYS A 66 -2.58 -11.00 -5.75
N SER A 67 -3.35 -9.93 -5.60
CA SER A 67 -3.74 -9.05 -6.71
C SER A 67 -2.62 -8.10 -7.12
N ASP A 68 -1.91 -7.53 -6.14
CA ASP A 68 -0.78 -6.62 -6.34
C ASP A 68 0.13 -6.66 -5.10
N ASP A 69 1.42 -6.98 -5.30
CA ASP A 69 2.44 -7.04 -4.25
C ASP A 69 2.56 -5.72 -3.46
N GLN A 70 2.20 -4.58 -4.07
CA GLN A 70 2.28 -3.23 -3.50
C GLN A 70 0.93 -2.68 -3.05
N GLN A 71 -0.15 -3.47 -3.09
CA GLN A 71 -1.51 -3.04 -2.75
C GLN A 71 -1.59 -2.38 -1.37
N PHE A 72 -0.90 -2.97 -0.37
CA PHE A 72 -0.87 -2.43 1.00
C PHE A 72 -0.19 -1.06 1.09
N ARG A 73 0.81 -0.78 0.24
CA ARG A 73 1.44 0.54 0.16
C ARG A 73 0.47 1.56 -0.41
N LEU A 74 -0.31 1.19 -1.42
CA LEU A 74 -1.35 2.05 -1.99
C LEU A 74 -2.49 2.31 -1.01
N LEU A 75 -2.92 1.29 -0.25
CA LEU A 75 -3.91 1.43 0.81
C LEU A 75 -3.41 2.38 1.93
N GLY A 76 -2.16 2.24 2.34
CA GLY A 76 -1.52 3.15 3.30
C GLY A 76 -1.46 4.58 2.79
N LEU A 77 -1.10 4.79 1.51
CA LEU A 77 -1.09 6.10 0.89
C LEU A 77 -2.50 6.71 0.82
N LYS A 78 -3.50 5.91 0.47
CA LYS A 78 -4.91 6.31 0.46
C LYS A 78 -5.35 6.74 1.86
N LEU A 79 -4.99 5.97 2.90
CA LEU A 79 -5.31 6.29 4.29
C LEU A 79 -4.61 7.58 4.74
N LEU A 80 -3.33 7.76 4.40
CA LEU A 80 -2.57 8.95 4.75
C LEU A 80 -3.20 10.21 4.17
N PHE A 81 -3.56 10.23 2.88
CA PHE A 81 -4.09 11.44 2.22
C PHE A 81 -5.60 11.65 2.36
N ARG A 82 -6.37 10.61 2.73
CA ARG A 82 -7.83 10.72 2.88
C ARG A 82 -8.29 10.66 4.33
N GLY A 83 -7.47 10.14 5.23
CA GLY A 83 -7.74 10.06 6.66
C GLY A 83 -6.92 11.06 7.46
N VAL A 84 -5.58 10.95 7.41
CA VAL A 84 -4.68 11.73 8.27
C VAL A 84 -4.47 13.16 7.74
N ASN A 85 -3.96 13.28 6.53
CA ASN A 85 -3.72 14.53 5.83
C ASN A 85 -4.89 14.80 4.88
N TYR A 86 -6.08 14.98 5.45
CA TYR A 86 -7.29 15.22 4.67
C TYR A 86 -7.14 16.46 3.79
N ASN A 87 -7.47 16.35 2.51
CA ASN A 87 -7.44 17.47 1.58
C ASN A 87 -8.59 18.45 1.88
N HIS A 88 -8.30 19.51 2.63
CA HIS A 88 -9.29 20.52 3.02
C HIS A 88 -9.91 21.23 1.79
N ASN A 89 -9.12 21.47 0.75
CA ASN A 89 -9.61 22.04 -0.51
C ASN A 89 -10.22 20.98 -1.46
N GLY A 90 -10.38 19.74 -1.00
CA GLY A 90 -10.93 18.65 -1.80
C GLY A 90 -12.37 18.92 -2.28
N ARG A 91 -13.14 19.75 -1.56
CA ARG A 91 -14.49 20.16 -1.98
C ARG A 91 -14.49 21.08 -3.21
N PHE A 92 -13.45 21.91 -3.36
CA PHE A 92 -13.27 22.78 -4.52
C PHE A 92 -12.68 22.00 -5.70
N TRP A 93 -11.57 21.29 -5.48
CA TRP A 93 -10.84 20.62 -6.56
C TRP A 93 -11.40 19.25 -6.95
N LYS A 94 -12.23 18.62 -6.11
CA LYS A 94 -12.81 17.27 -6.29
C LYS A 94 -11.78 16.16 -6.63
N ALA A 95 -10.50 16.42 -6.38
CA ALA A 95 -9.39 15.53 -6.70
C ALA A 95 -8.29 15.63 -5.62
N SER A 96 -7.53 14.54 -5.47
CA SER A 96 -6.32 14.50 -4.64
C SER A 96 -5.18 13.95 -5.49
N ALA A 97 -4.09 14.72 -5.61
CA ALA A 97 -2.87 14.30 -6.28
C ALA A 97 -1.91 13.67 -5.27
N TYR A 98 -1.43 12.46 -5.55
CA TYR A 98 -0.48 11.74 -4.70
C TYR A 98 0.99 12.04 -5.03
N SER A 99 1.22 12.65 -6.18
CA SER A 99 2.54 12.98 -6.71
C SER A 99 2.41 14.23 -7.59
N PRO A 100 3.43 15.11 -7.63
CA PRO A 100 3.44 16.29 -8.51
C PRO A 100 3.66 15.94 -9.99
N ILE A 101 3.83 14.65 -10.33
CA ILE A 101 4.09 14.21 -11.69
C ILE A 101 2.78 14.23 -12.51
N PRO A 102 2.77 14.84 -13.71
CA PRO A 102 1.61 14.80 -14.59
C PRO A 102 1.42 13.39 -15.16
N PHE A 103 0.36 12.70 -14.77
CA PHE A 103 0.03 11.38 -15.33
C PHE A 103 -0.69 11.52 -16.68
N LYS A 104 -0.06 11.05 -17.76
CA LYS A 104 -0.72 10.92 -19.07
C LYS A 104 -1.69 9.74 -19.03
N LYS A 105 -2.98 9.98 -19.29
CA LYS A 105 -3.99 8.91 -19.41
C LYS A 105 -3.57 7.98 -20.55
N ARG A 106 -3.22 6.73 -20.24
CA ARG A 106 -3.00 5.69 -21.26
C ARG A 106 -4.36 5.22 -21.77
N LYS A 107 -4.54 5.21 -23.08
CA LYS A 107 -5.71 4.65 -23.76
C LYS A 107 -5.69 3.14 -23.66
#